data_AF-A0A5M6IIT2-F1
#
_entry.id   AF-A0A5M6IIT2-F1
#
_cell.length_a   1.000
_cell.length_b   1.000
_cell.length_c   1.000
_cell.angle_alpha   90.00
_cell.angle_beta   90.00
_cell.angle_gamma   90.00
#
_symmetry.space_group_name_H-M   'P 1'
#
loop_
_entity.id
_entity.type
_entity.pdbx_description
1 polymer ?
#
loop_
_entity_poly.entity_id
_entity_poly.type
_entity_poly.pdbx_seq_one_letter_code
_entity_poly.pdbx_strand_id
1 'polypeptide(L)'
;MDEAAVRAGATPTTRTQARAAGPKRTFSIERHLRRGEDAAMVFDVGAGAETGAITALLDEIKSLRGDIGDLRSELVDAVKAPPPPPAEPVPVAEAPPRAPHDPASYADAGNDWKREAELLRIEVARMVRSLASTKREIAEIKHPLRSADEDRMIKAANELDAIVDATEAATNDILDASETISNHAVDMLSEMGEADAFAPKLRDINEQVGRIMEACNFQDITGQRVNKVVKTLEFIEDRIRTIVEDWGREAFLDLPLPDEDVADDPADESKLLNGPQLANKGLSQDDIDALFG
;
A
#
# COMPACT_ATOMS: atom_id res chain seq x y z
N MET A 1 4.02 -40.34 -70.09
CA MET A 1 3.92 -41.68 -69.48
C MET A 1 4.62 -41.55 -68.14
N ASP A 2 3.88 -41.04 -67.15
CA ASP A 2 3.24 -41.86 -66.08
C ASP A 2 4.27 -42.24 -65.01
N GLU A 3 4.02 -42.23 -63.71
CA GLU A 3 2.91 -41.85 -62.84
C GLU A 3 3.52 -41.91 -61.42
N ALA A 4 2.86 -41.31 -60.45
CA ALA A 4 3.29 -41.21 -59.06
C ALA A 4 3.60 -42.57 -58.36
N ALA A 5 4.53 -42.58 -57.40
CA ALA A 5 4.48 -43.53 -56.28
C ALA A 5 5.26 -43.04 -55.03
N VAL A 6 4.47 -42.87 -53.97
CA VAL A 6 4.76 -42.67 -52.54
C VAL A 6 5.66 -43.74 -51.91
N ARG A 7 6.54 -43.35 -50.96
CA ARG A 7 6.88 -44.01 -49.65
C ARG A 7 8.06 -43.28 -48.98
N ALA A 8 7.87 -42.55 -47.88
CA ALA A 8 7.77 -42.99 -46.48
C ALA A 8 9.06 -43.63 -45.92
N GLY A 9 9.67 -42.97 -44.93
CA GLY A 9 10.58 -43.59 -43.95
C GLY A 9 11.93 -42.90 -43.74
N ALA A 10 11.97 -41.82 -42.95
CA ALA A 10 13.22 -41.34 -42.36
C ALA A 10 12.98 -40.92 -40.90
N THR A 11 13.35 -41.82 -39.99
CA THR A 11 13.52 -41.59 -38.55
C THR A 11 14.62 -40.56 -38.29
N PRO A 12 14.42 -39.52 -37.47
CA PRO A 12 15.52 -38.70 -37.01
C PRO A 12 16.11 -39.28 -35.71
N THR A 13 17.36 -39.71 -35.83
CA THR A 13 18.29 -40.11 -34.77
C THR A 13 18.39 -39.07 -33.66
N THR A 14 18.03 -39.46 -32.44
CA THR A 14 18.25 -38.70 -31.20
C THR A 14 19.75 -38.62 -30.90
N ARG A 15 20.37 -37.47 -31.19
CA ARG A 15 21.73 -37.14 -30.74
C ARG A 15 21.64 -36.39 -29.42
N THR A 16 21.67 -37.13 -28.32
CA THR A 16 21.84 -36.61 -26.97
C THR A 16 23.22 -35.94 -26.86
N GLN A 17 23.28 -34.61 -26.90
CA GLN A 17 24.45 -33.87 -26.46
C GLN A 17 24.39 -33.71 -24.94
N ALA A 18 25.24 -34.47 -24.24
CA ALA A 18 25.56 -34.23 -22.85
C ALA A 18 26.37 -32.93 -22.74
N ARG A 19 25.76 -31.88 -22.20
CA ARG A 19 26.49 -30.66 -21.81
C ARG A 19 27.20 -30.90 -20.48
N ALA A 20 28.51 -30.72 -20.48
CA ALA A 20 29.35 -30.70 -19.30
C ALA A 20 28.89 -29.60 -18.32
N ALA A 21 28.65 -29.98 -17.07
CA ALA A 21 28.31 -29.07 -15.99
C ALA A 21 29.57 -28.32 -15.53
N GLY A 22 29.69 -27.05 -15.90
CA GLY A 22 30.63 -26.12 -15.27
C GLY A 22 30.21 -25.80 -13.82
N PRO A 23 31.14 -25.35 -12.96
CA PRO A 23 30.86 -25.12 -11.54
C PRO A 23 29.82 -24.01 -11.40
N LYS A 24 28.66 -24.36 -10.83
CA LYS A 24 27.57 -23.42 -10.55
C LYS A 24 28.08 -22.36 -9.57
N ARG A 25 28.13 -21.10 -10.02
CA ARG A 25 28.41 -19.95 -9.16
C ARG A 25 27.24 -19.78 -8.20
N THR A 26 27.48 -20.05 -6.94
CA THR A 26 26.57 -19.83 -5.82
C THR A 26 26.40 -18.31 -5.61
N PHE A 27 25.27 -17.78 -6.06
CA PHE A 27 24.86 -16.40 -5.80
C PHE A 27 24.24 -16.30 -4.40
N SER A 28 24.90 -15.51 -3.55
CA SER A 28 24.53 -14.77 -2.33
C SER A 28 23.46 -15.25 -1.34
N ILE A 29 22.48 -16.08 -1.70
CA ILE A 29 21.38 -16.48 -0.82
C ILE A 29 21.82 -17.59 0.15
N GLU A 30 22.74 -18.47 -0.27
CA GLU A 30 23.20 -19.59 0.57
C GLU A 30 24.22 -19.18 1.65
N ARG A 31 24.74 -17.94 1.59
CA ARG A 31 25.61 -17.38 2.65
C ARG A 31 24.80 -16.78 3.81
N HIS A 32 23.51 -16.48 3.63
CA HIS A 32 22.68 -15.88 4.68
C HIS A 32 21.95 -16.89 5.56
N LEU A 33 21.74 -18.14 5.13
CA LEU A 33 21.13 -19.16 5.99
C LEU A 33 22.08 -19.75 7.04
N ARG A 34 23.41 -19.63 6.85
CA ARG A 34 24.40 -20.07 7.85
C ARG A 34 24.76 -19.01 8.90
N ARG A 35 24.06 -17.87 8.89
CA ARG A 35 24.26 -16.77 9.85
C ARG A 35 22.98 -16.47 10.64
N GLY A 36 22.11 -17.47 10.77
CA GLY A 36 20.82 -17.38 11.46
C GLY A 36 20.88 -17.61 12.98
N GLU A 37 22.06 -17.77 13.58
CA GLU A 37 22.13 -18.12 15.01
C GLU A 37 22.60 -16.99 15.94
N ASP A 38 23.03 -15.80 15.48
CA ASP A 38 23.60 -14.82 16.44
C ASP A 38 23.52 -13.31 16.08
N ALA A 39 22.56 -12.83 15.28
CA ALA A 39 22.49 -11.40 14.96
C ALA A 39 21.11 -10.78 15.20
N ALA A 40 21.06 -9.87 16.17
CA ALA A 40 19.96 -8.93 16.37
C ALA A 40 19.59 -8.21 15.06
N MET A 41 18.31 -8.23 14.71
CA MET A 41 17.77 -7.54 13.54
C MET A 41 17.94 -6.03 13.70
N VAL A 42 18.77 -5.43 12.84
CA VAL A 42 18.83 -3.98 12.65
C VAL A 42 18.06 -3.66 11.37
N PHE A 43 16.94 -2.96 11.51
CA PHE A 43 16.15 -2.41 10.39
C PHE A 43 16.71 -1.02 10.02
N ASP A 44 17.08 -0.84 8.76
CA ASP A 44 17.51 0.44 8.20
C ASP A 44 16.29 1.15 7.60
N VAL A 45 15.85 2.23 8.24
CA VAL A 45 14.72 3.07 7.80
C VAL A 45 15.30 4.39 7.30
N GLY A 46 15.11 4.62 6.00
CA GLY A 46 15.59 5.81 5.30
C GLY A 46 15.07 7.13 5.88
N ALA A 47 15.92 8.15 5.77
CA ALA A 47 15.79 9.49 6.34
C ALA A 47 14.45 10.17 5.98
N GLY A 48 13.51 10.21 6.95
CA GLY A 48 12.28 10.96 6.76
C GLY A 48 11.14 10.67 7.72
N ALA A 49 11.39 10.35 8.99
CA ALA A 49 10.39 10.46 10.06
C ALA A 49 11.07 10.30 11.43
N GLU A 50 11.24 11.43 12.14
CA GLU A 50 11.25 11.56 13.60
C GLU A 50 11.64 10.31 14.43
N THR A 51 12.95 10.04 14.46
CA THR A 51 13.61 8.93 15.15
C THR A 51 13.66 9.11 16.68
N GLY A 52 12.52 9.04 17.33
CA GLY A 52 12.45 8.98 18.80
C GLY A 52 11.18 8.30 19.32
N ALA A 53 10.04 8.61 18.70
CA ALA A 53 8.74 8.11 19.17
C ALA A 53 8.59 6.60 18.97
N ILE A 54 8.97 6.08 17.79
CA ILE A 54 8.85 4.65 17.48
C ILE A 54 9.84 3.82 18.31
N THR A 55 11.05 4.32 18.54
CA THR A 55 12.05 3.67 19.41
C THR A 55 11.63 3.66 20.87
N ALA A 56 11.06 4.76 21.38
CA ALA A 56 10.53 4.83 22.74
C ALA A 56 9.38 3.84 22.95
N LEU A 57 8.48 3.74 21.97
CA LEU A 57 7.33 2.85 22.02
C LEU A 57 7.75 1.36 21.98
N LEU A 58 8.79 1.03 21.23
CA LEU A 58 9.37 -0.31 21.21
C LEU A 58 10.03 -0.70 22.54
N ASP A 59 10.69 0.23 23.22
CA ASP A 59 11.30 -0.03 24.53
C ASP A 59 10.25 -0.14 25.63
N GLU A 60 9.17 0.64 25.56
CA GLU A 60 8.02 0.53 26.46
C GLU A 60 7.31 -0.83 26.32
N ILE A 61 7.13 -1.32 25.10
CA ILE A 61 6.58 -2.66 24.84
C ILE A 61 7.48 -3.77 25.40
N LYS A 62 8.81 -3.61 25.32
CA LYS A 62 9.75 -4.58 25.92
C LYS A 62 9.70 -4.57 27.44
N SER A 63 9.59 -3.39 28.06
CA SER A 63 9.45 -3.24 29.50
C SER A 63 8.18 -3.92 30.00
N LEU A 64 7.03 -3.62 29.38
CA LEU A 64 5.74 -4.24 29.73
C LEU A 64 5.77 -5.77 29.61
N ARG A 65 6.47 -6.30 28.61
CA ARG A 65 6.64 -7.76 28.46
C ARG A 65 7.47 -8.37 29.58
N GLY A 66 8.48 -7.64 30.09
CA GLY A 66 9.26 -8.03 31.26
C GLY A 66 8.40 -8.07 32.52
N ASP A 67 7.67 -6.99 32.80
CA ASP A 67 6.80 -6.87 33.98
C ASP A 67 5.74 -7.98 34.01
N ILE A 68 5.14 -8.31 32.86
CA ILE A 68 4.18 -9.41 32.73
C ILE A 68 4.85 -10.78 33.00
N GLY A 69 6.12 -10.94 32.63
CA GLY A 69 6.90 -12.13 32.92
C GLY A 69 7.15 -12.31 34.42
N ASP A 70 7.51 -11.23 35.10
CA ASP A 70 7.80 -11.22 36.53
C ASP A 70 6.52 -11.48 37.35
N LEU A 71 5.42 -10.80 37.02
CA LEU A 71 4.09 -11.05 37.60
C LEU A 71 3.63 -12.50 37.43
N ARG A 72 3.90 -13.10 36.27
CA ARG A 72 3.59 -14.51 36.03
C ARG A 72 4.44 -15.43 36.92
N SER A 73 5.70 -15.10 37.15
CA SER A 73 6.57 -15.86 38.03
C SER A 73 6.10 -15.78 39.49
N GLU A 74 5.81 -14.58 39.98
CA GLU A 74 5.32 -14.37 41.35
C GLU A 74 3.99 -15.11 41.60
N LEU A 75 3.07 -15.10 40.63
CA LEU A 75 1.81 -15.83 40.72
C LEU A 75 2.03 -17.35 40.78
N VAL A 76 2.98 -17.87 40.00
CA VAL A 76 3.33 -19.30 40.01
C VAL A 76 3.96 -19.70 41.34
N ASP A 77 4.78 -18.84 41.93
CA ASP A 77 5.40 -19.09 43.24
C ASP A 77 4.38 -19.00 44.38
N ALA A 78 3.44 -18.04 44.32
CA ALA A 78 2.34 -17.93 45.27
C ALA A 78 1.41 -19.16 45.24
N VAL A 79 1.18 -19.74 44.06
CA VAL A 79 0.37 -20.96 43.90
C VAL A 79 1.13 -22.22 44.36
N LYS A 80 2.47 -22.22 44.30
CA LYS A 80 3.31 -23.33 44.78
C LYS A 80 3.65 -23.28 46.27
N ALA A 81 3.41 -22.17 46.95
CA ALA A 81 3.70 -22.04 48.37
C ALA A 81 2.82 -23.02 49.18
N PRO A 82 3.42 -23.85 50.06
CA PRO A 82 2.65 -24.74 50.93
C PRO A 82 1.81 -23.92 51.93
N PRO A 83 0.62 -24.39 52.32
CA PRO A 83 -0.19 -23.71 53.32
C PRO A 83 0.60 -23.59 54.64
N PRO A 84 0.47 -22.48 55.37
CA PRO A 84 1.20 -22.30 56.62
C PRO A 84 0.85 -23.42 57.60
N PRO A 85 1.81 -23.88 58.42
CA PRO A 85 1.57 -24.93 59.40
C PRO A 85 0.50 -24.48 60.41
N PRO A 86 -0.30 -25.41 60.97
CA PRO A 86 -1.27 -25.07 61.99
C PRO A 86 -0.55 -24.44 63.19
N ALA A 87 -0.96 -23.22 63.54
CA ALA A 87 -0.40 -22.47 64.66
C ALA A 87 -0.59 -23.24 65.98
N GLU A 88 0.47 -23.33 66.78
CA GLU A 88 0.40 -23.83 68.15
C GLU A 88 -0.58 -22.98 68.98
N PRO A 89 -1.30 -23.57 69.95
CA PRO A 89 -2.26 -22.83 70.77
C PRO A 89 -1.52 -21.82 71.67
N VAL A 90 -1.57 -20.56 71.27
CA VAL A 90 -1.09 -19.42 72.06
C VAL A 90 -2.00 -19.26 73.28
N PRO A 91 -1.48 -19.10 74.51
CA PRO A 91 -2.32 -18.86 75.68
C PRO A 91 -3.07 -17.54 75.50
N VAL A 92 -4.40 -17.61 75.61
CA VAL A 92 -5.30 -16.47 75.48
C VAL A 92 -5.14 -15.56 76.70
N ALA A 93 -4.27 -14.57 76.60
CA ALA A 93 -4.37 -13.38 77.44
C ALA A 93 -5.61 -12.59 76.99
N GLU A 94 -6.50 -12.30 77.93
CA GLU A 94 -7.76 -11.61 77.71
C GLU A 94 -7.52 -10.28 76.97
N ALA A 95 -7.98 -10.21 75.72
CA ALA A 95 -7.85 -9.01 74.90
C ALA A 95 -8.70 -7.88 75.50
N PRO A 96 -8.22 -6.62 75.49
CA PRO A 96 -9.06 -5.49 75.87
C PRO A 96 -10.32 -5.46 74.99
N PRO A 97 -11.47 -5.01 75.51
CA PRO A 97 -12.74 -5.08 74.78
C PRO A 97 -12.59 -4.37 73.43
N ARG A 98 -12.79 -5.12 72.34
CA ARG A 98 -12.86 -4.56 70.99
C ARG A 98 -14.01 -3.56 70.96
N ALA A 99 -13.70 -2.31 70.61
CA ALA A 99 -14.71 -1.31 70.29
C ALA A 99 -15.65 -1.89 69.22
N PRO A 100 -16.96 -1.57 69.25
CA PRO A 100 -17.90 -2.05 68.26
C PRO A 100 -17.44 -1.61 66.87
N HIS A 101 -17.01 -2.57 66.05
CA HIS A 101 -16.71 -2.34 64.65
C HIS A 101 -18.02 -2.10 63.91
N ASP A 102 -18.11 -0.97 63.22
CA ASP A 102 -19.21 -0.66 62.32
C ASP A 102 -19.17 -1.63 61.11
N PRO A 103 -20.18 -2.50 60.91
CA PRO A 103 -20.21 -3.46 59.82
C PRO A 103 -20.28 -2.81 58.43
N ALA A 104 -20.53 -1.49 58.34
CA ALA A 104 -20.54 -0.76 57.07
C ALA A 104 -19.15 -0.60 56.43
N SER A 105 -18.06 -0.71 57.22
CA SER A 105 -16.70 -0.39 56.74
C SER A 105 -16.06 -1.46 55.85
N TYR A 106 -16.58 -2.70 55.82
CA TYR A 106 -16.03 -3.79 55.00
C TYR A 106 -16.81 -4.06 53.71
N ALA A 107 -17.94 -3.37 53.50
CA ALA A 107 -18.77 -3.53 52.30
C ALA A 107 -18.23 -2.74 51.09
N ASP A 108 -17.35 -1.77 51.31
CA ASP A 108 -16.89 -0.84 50.26
C ASP A 108 -15.76 -1.42 49.41
N ALA A 109 -14.76 -2.07 50.02
CA ALA A 109 -13.62 -2.69 49.31
C ALA A 109 -14.03 -3.91 48.45
N GLY A 110 -15.08 -4.64 48.85
CA GLY A 110 -15.60 -5.79 48.08
C GLY A 110 -16.39 -5.41 46.82
N ASN A 111 -16.79 -4.15 46.69
CA ASN A 111 -17.53 -3.61 45.55
C ASN A 111 -16.63 -2.86 44.54
N ASP A 112 -15.39 -2.52 44.92
CA ASP A 112 -14.49 -1.72 44.09
C ASP A 112 -14.00 -2.52 42.85
N TRP A 113 -13.48 -3.74 43.06
CA TRP A 113 -13.07 -4.61 41.94
C TRP A 113 -14.23 -5.02 41.02
N LYS A 114 -15.46 -5.08 41.53
CA LYS A 114 -16.66 -5.36 40.72
C LYS A 114 -17.01 -4.17 39.83
N ARG A 115 -16.89 -2.94 40.36
CA ARG A 115 -17.06 -1.70 39.58
C ARG A 115 -15.95 -1.60 38.53
N GLU A 116 -14.71 -1.87 38.89
CA GLU A 116 -13.58 -1.89 37.96
C GLU A 116 -13.76 -2.94 36.86
N ALA A 117 -14.16 -4.16 37.20
CA ALA A 117 -14.46 -5.21 36.22
C ALA A 117 -15.63 -4.83 35.29
N GLU A 118 -16.64 -4.12 35.81
CA GLU A 118 -17.76 -3.63 35.00
C GLU A 118 -17.32 -2.51 34.04
N LEU A 119 -16.48 -1.59 34.50
CA LEU A 119 -15.88 -0.55 33.65
C LEU A 119 -15.03 -1.17 32.54
N LEU A 120 -14.20 -2.16 32.87
CA LEU A 120 -13.42 -2.90 31.88
C LEU A 120 -14.32 -3.62 30.87
N ARG A 121 -15.44 -4.23 31.31
CA ARG A 121 -16.41 -4.84 30.38
C ARG A 121 -17.02 -3.82 29.42
N ILE A 122 -17.43 -2.66 29.94
CA ILE A 122 -17.99 -1.58 29.11
C ILE A 122 -16.94 -1.10 28.09
N GLU A 123 -15.69 -0.96 28.51
CA GLU A 123 -14.60 -0.51 27.64
C GLU A 123 -14.27 -1.56 26.57
N VAL A 124 -14.16 -2.84 26.93
CA VAL A 124 -13.99 -3.94 25.97
C VAL A 124 -15.15 -3.98 24.98
N ALA A 125 -16.39 -3.85 25.44
CA ALA A 125 -17.55 -3.81 24.56
C ALA A 125 -17.51 -2.61 23.60
N ARG A 126 -16.98 -1.45 24.04
CA ARG A 126 -16.76 -0.29 23.18
C ARG A 126 -15.68 -0.59 22.13
N MET A 127 -14.55 -1.16 22.52
CA MET A 127 -13.46 -1.53 21.60
C MET A 127 -13.94 -2.51 20.54
N VAL A 128 -14.72 -3.54 20.92
CA VAL A 128 -15.28 -4.52 19.96
C VAL A 128 -16.20 -3.85 18.94
N ARG A 129 -17.06 -2.91 19.38
CA ARG A 129 -17.90 -2.14 18.45
C ARG A 129 -17.08 -1.26 17.51
N SER A 130 -16.05 -0.60 18.02
CA SER A 130 -15.13 0.22 17.22
C SER A 130 -14.43 -0.63 16.17
N LEU A 131 -13.91 -1.80 16.56
CA LEU A 131 -13.25 -2.74 15.65
C LEU A 131 -14.21 -3.23 14.55
N ALA A 132 -15.46 -3.52 14.91
CA ALA A 132 -16.48 -3.90 13.94
C ALA A 132 -16.84 -2.77 12.97
N SER A 133 -16.77 -1.50 13.38
CA SER A 133 -16.91 -0.34 12.49
C SER A 133 -15.73 -0.24 11.53
N THR A 134 -14.50 -0.23 12.07
CA THR A 134 -13.28 -0.17 11.27
C THR A 134 -13.18 -1.32 10.27
N LYS A 135 -13.63 -2.53 10.65
CA LYS A 135 -13.70 -3.67 9.74
C LYS A 135 -14.63 -3.43 8.55
N ARG A 136 -15.79 -2.80 8.77
CA ARG A 136 -16.71 -2.43 7.68
C ARG A 136 -16.11 -1.37 6.78
N GLU A 137 -15.52 -0.33 7.36
CA GLU A 137 -14.87 0.76 6.61
C GLU A 137 -13.73 0.22 5.73
N ILE A 138 -12.91 -0.71 6.25
CA ILE A 138 -11.88 -1.38 5.45
C ILE A 138 -12.49 -2.20 4.32
N ALA A 139 -13.58 -2.93 4.58
CA ALA A 139 -14.26 -3.74 3.57
C ALA A 139 -14.94 -2.88 2.48
N GLU A 140 -15.37 -1.66 2.81
CA GLU A 140 -15.89 -0.69 1.84
C GLU A 140 -14.79 -0.17 0.90
N ILE A 141 -13.58 0.03 1.42
CA ILE A 141 -12.42 0.44 0.61
C ILE A 141 -11.91 -0.74 -0.23
N LYS A 142 -11.69 -1.89 0.40
CA LYS A 142 -11.14 -3.09 -0.24
C LYS A 142 -11.77 -4.36 0.35
N HIS A 143 -12.80 -4.86 -0.32
CA HIS A 143 -13.42 -6.11 0.08
C HIS A 143 -12.55 -7.31 -0.36
N PRO A 144 -12.15 -8.23 0.54
CA PRO A 144 -11.27 -9.37 0.20
C PRO A 144 -11.81 -10.38 -0.82
N LEU A 145 -13.12 -10.34 -1.06
CA LEU A 145 -13.82 -11.18 -2.04
C LEU A 145 -14.04 -10.49 -3.39
N ARG A 146 -13.71 -9.19 -3.49
CA ARG A 146 -13.81 -8.43 -4.74
C ARG A 146 -12.66 -8.80 -5.67
N SER A 147 -12.92 -8.84 -6.97
CA SER A 147 -11.88 -9.08 -7.97
C SER A 147 -10.90 -7.89 -8.00
N ALA A 148 -9.64 -8.13 -8.37
CA ALA A 148 -8.64 -7.06 -8.45
C ALA A 148 -9.01 -6.00 -9.51
N ASP A 149 -9.72 -6.41 -10.57
CA ASP A 149 -10.16 -5.52 -11.65
C ASP A 149 -11.28 -4.56 -11.23
N GLU A 150 -11.98 -4.87 -10.14
CA GLU A 150 -13.03 -4.01 -9.58
C GLU A 150 -12.55 -3.16 -8.39
N ASP A 151 -11.27 -3.25 -8.02
CA ASP A 151 -10.69 -2.45 -6.94
C ASP A 151 -10.61 -0.97 -7.37
N ARG A 152 -11.37 -0.11 -6.67
CA ARG A 152 -11.46 1.32 -6.97
C ARG A 152 -10.11 2.02 -6.84
N MET A 153 -9.26 1.60 -5.91
CA MET A 153 -7.95 2.21 -5.72
C MET A 153 -7.02 1.91 -6.90
N ILE A 154 -7.05 0.67 -7.39
CA ILE A 154 -6.25 0.25 -8.55
C ILE A 154 -6.73 0.98 -9.81
N LYS A 155 -8.05 1.10 -10.02
CA LYS A 155 -8.62 1.88 -11.13
C LYS A 155 -8.15 3.33 -11.10
N ALA A 156 -8.28 4.00 -9.96
CA ALA A 156 -7.85 5.39 -9.80
C ALA A 156 -6.33 5.58 -10.00
N ALA A 157 -5.51 4.64 -9.52
CA ALA A 157 -4.07 4.67 -9.76
C ALA A 157 -3.74 4.55 -11.26
N ASN A 158 -4.35 3.58 -11.96
CA ASN A 158 -4.16 3.39 -13.39
C ASN A 158 -4.64 4.60 -14.22
N GLU A 159 -5.75 5.23 -13.84
CA GLU A 159 -6.24 6.46 -14.49
C GLU A 159 -5.27 7.63 -14.29
N LEU A 160 -4.69 7.78 -13.09
CA LEU A 160 -3.69 8.80 -12.82
C LEU A 160 -2.41 8.58 -13.63
N ASP A 161 -1.95 7.34 -13.78
CA ASP A 161 -0.81 7.01 -14.64
C ASP A 161 -1.09 7.34 -16.11
N ALA A 162 -2.27 6.97 -16.62
CA ALA A 162 -2.68 7.31 -17.98
C ALA A 162 -2.74 8.83 -18.23
N ILE A 163 -3.13 9.62 -17.22
CA ILE A 163 -3.07 11.08 -17.29
C ILE A 163 -1.63 11.56 -17.38
N VAL A 164 -0.70 11.01 -16.59
CA VAL A 164 0.72 11.37 -16.67
C VAL A 164 1.26 11.09 -18.06
N ASP A 165 1.09 9.87 -18.56
CA ASP A 165 1.56 9.46 -19.89
C ASP A 165 1.01 10.36 -21.00
N ALA A 166 -0.29 10.63 -20.98
CA ALA A 166 -0.91 11.48 -21.99
C ALA A 166 -0.44 12.94 -21.92
N THR A 167 -0.22 13.47 -20.71
CA THR A 167 0.32 14.82 -20.55
C THR A 167 1.79 14.92 -20.96
N GLU A 168 2.59 13.88 -20.74
CA GLU A 168 3.96 13.79 -21.25
C GLU A 168 3.98 13.75 -22.79
N ALA A 169 3.14 12.90 -23.40
CA ALA A 169 3.03 12.81 -24.84
C ALA A 169 2.60 14.15 -25.46
N ALA A 170 1.54 14.77 -24.94
CA ALA A 170 1.06 16.06 -25.43
C ALA A 170 2.11 17.18 -25.26
N THR A 171 2.91 17.14 -24.19
CA THR A 171 3.98 18.13 -23.96
C THR A 171 5.11 17.95 -24.97
N ASN A 172 5.50 16.70 -25.27
CA ASN A 172 6.49 16.42 -26.31
C ASN A 172 6.00 16.91 -27.68
N ASP A 173 4.73 16.66 -28.04
CA ASP A 173 4.15 17.14 -29.29
C ASP A 173 4.17 18.68 -29.39
N ILE A 174 3.88 19.38 -28.29
CA ILE A 174 3.95 20.85 -28.21
C ILE A 174 5.39 21.33 -28.39
N LEU A 175 6.37 20.67 -27.78
CA LEU A 175 7.79 21.01 -27.88
C LEU A 175 8.31 20.78 -29.30
N ASP A 176 7.98 19.66 -29.93
CA ASP A 176 8.37 19.33 -31.31
C ASP A 176 7.76 20.32 -32.31
N ALA A 177 6.48 20.68 -32.14
CA ALA A 177 5.82 21.71 -32.94
C ALA A 177 6.47 23.08 -32.74
N SER A 178 6.83 23.42 -31.50
CA SER A 178 7.53 24.66 -31.15
C SER A 178 8.90 24.73 -31.82
N GLU A 179 9.69 23.66 -31.76
CA GLU A 179 10.99 23.57 -32.42
C GLU A 179 10.86 23.71 -33.94
N THR A 180 9.85 23.06 -34.53
CA THR A 180 9.55 23.19 -35.97
C THR A 180 9.24 24.63 -36.36
N ILE A 181 8.42 25.34 -35.57
CA ILE A 181 8.11 26.76 -35.78
C ILE A 181 9.38 27.62 -35.67
N SER A 182 10.24 27.36 -34.67
CA SER A 182 11.50 28.07 -34.49
C SER A 182 12.42 27.91 -35.71
N ASN A 183 12.60 26.68 -36.18
CA ASN A 183 13.44 26.37 -37.33
C ASN A 183 12.95 27.08 -38.60
N HIS A 184 11.64 27.03 -38.88
CA HIS A 184 11.06 27.77 -40.01
C HIS A 184 11.26 29.28 -39.88
N ALA A 185 11.14 29.85 -38.68
CA ALA A 185 11.37 31.26 -38.46
C ALA A 185 12.84 31.66 -38.71
N VAL A 186 13.80 30.82 -38.29
CA VAL A 186 15.23 31.02 -38.53
C VAL A 186 15.56 30.91 -40.02
N ASP A 187 15.04 29.88 -40.70
CA ASP A 187 15.27 29.68 -42.14
C ASP A 187 14.76 30.89 -42.93
N MET A 188 13.53 31.33 -42.66
CA MET A 188 12.96 32.54 -43.27
C MET A 188 13.82 33.78 -43.01
N LEU A 189 14.27 34.00 -41.77
CA LEU A 189 15.15 35.12 -41.42
C LEU A 189 16.49 35.08 -42.18
N SER A 190 17.01 33.89 -42.49
CA SER A 190 18.28 33.73 -43.21
C SER A 190 18.20 34.09 -44.70
N GLU A 191 17.01 33.94 -45.30
CA GLU A 191 16.74 34.27 -46.69
C GLU A 191 16.31 35.74 -46.89
N MET A 192 15.98 36.43 -45.80
CA MET A 192 15.50 37.82 -45.80
C MET A 192 16.63 38.84 -45.65
N GLY A 193 16.51 39.98 -46.33
CA GLY A 193 17.45 41.11 -46.18
C GLY A 193 17.17 41.96 -44.92
N GLU A 194 18.18 42.72 -44.45
CA GLU A 194 18.07 43.54 -43.22
C GLU A 194 16.94 44.61 -43.24
N ALA A 195 16.48 45.01 -44.43
CA ALA A 195 15.43 46.03 -44.60
C ALA A 195 14.01 45.43 -44.69
N ASP A 196 13.86 44.12 -44.50
CA ASP A 196 12.56 43.46 -44.65
C ASP A 196 11.63 43.74 -43.46
N ALA A 197 10.40 44.19 -43.75
CA ALA A 197 9.41 44.58 -42.75
C ALA A 197 8.89 43.39 -41.90
N PHE A 198 9.07 42.15 -42.36
CA PHE A 198 8.64 40.95 -41.64
C PHE A 198 9.70 40.40 -40.68
N ALA A 199 10.98 40.79 -40.83
CA ALA A 199 12.07 40.29 -39.99
C ALA A 199 11.87 40.54 -38.48
N PRO A 200 11.38 41.72 -38.02
CA PRO A 200 11.09 41.92 -36.60
C PRO A 200 9.99 40.97 -36.08
N LYS A 201 8.95 40.72 -36.89
CA LYS A 201 7.84 39.84 -36.50
C LYS A 201 8.27 38.38 -36.35
N LEU A 202 9.17 37.91 -37.22
CA LEU A 202 9.73 36.55 -37.13
C LEU A 202 10.59 36.39 -35.87
N ARG A 203 11.34 37.43 -35.47
CA ARG A 203 12.07 37.43 -34.19
C ARG A 203 11.12 37.36 -32.99
N ASP A 204 10.04 38.14 -33.02
CA ASP A 204 9.02 38.11 -31.97
C ASP A 204 8.36 36.72 -31.85
N ILE A 205 8.05 36.07 -32.98
CA ILE A 205 7.54 34.69 -32.99
C ILE A 205 8.53 33.74 -32.32
N ASN A 206 9.81 33.84 -32.68
CA ASN A 206 10.84 32.96 -32.12
C ASN A 206 11.03 33.18 -30.61
N GLU A 207 10.88 34.42 -30.13
CA GLU A 207 10.87 34.72 -28.70
C GLU A 207 9.64 34.11 -27.99
N GLN A 208 8.45 34.16 -28.60
CA GLN A 208 7.27 33.50 -28.03
C GLN A 208 7.42 31.98 -27.98
N VAL A 209 8.01 31.37 -29.01
CA VAL A 209 8.33 29.94 -29.03
C VAL A 209 9.28 29.58 -27.89
N GLY A 210 10.31 30.38 -27.65
CA GLY A 210 11.20 30.19 -26.49
C GLY A 210 10.45 30.19 -25.15
N ARG A 211 9.48 31.10 -24.98
CA ARG A 211 8.64 31.15 -23.76
C ARG A 211 7.74 29.93 -23.62
N ILE A 212 7.23 29.37 -24.73
CA ILE A 212 6.44 28.13 -24.70
C ILE A 212 7.31 26.96 -24.23
N MET A 213 8.52 26.82 -24.78
CA MET A 213 9.46 25.76 -24.39
C MET A 213 9.84 25.86 -22.91
N GLU A 214 10.14 27.07 -22.41
CA GLU A 214 10.41 27.30 -20.98
C GLU A 214 9.21 26.98 -20.09
N ALA A 215 7.99 27.31 -20.53
CA ALA A 215 6.77 27.01 -19.77
C ALA A 215 6.50 25.50 -19.68
N CYS A 216 6.77 24.75 -20.75
CA CYS A 216 6.59 23.29 -20.78
C CYS A 216 7.58 22.55 -19.86
N ASN A 217 8.72 23.16 -19.51
CA ASN A 217 9.71 22.58 -18.60
C ASN A 217 9.18 22.37 -17.16
N PHE A 218 8.07 23.01 -16.77
CA PHE A 218 7.41 22.77 -15.47
C PHE A 218 6.64 21.45 -15.39
N GLN A 219 6.42 20.75 -16.51
CA GLN A 219 5.63 19.52 -16.55
C GLN A 219 6.29 18.37 -15.76
N ASP A 220 7.63 18.31 -15.71
CA ASP A 220 8.38 17.30 -14.93
C ASP A 220 8.01 17.31 -13.43
N ILE A 221 7.82 18.49 -12.83
CA ILE A 221 7.39 18.60 -11.42
C ILE A 221 5.96 18.08 -11.22
N THR A 222 5.09 18.24 -12.23
CA THR A 222 3.70 17.78 -12.16
C THR A 222 3.65 16.25 -12.29
N GLY A 223 4.36 15.67 -13.26
CA GLY A 223 4.48 14.21 -13.41
C GLY A 223 5.05 13.55 -12.15
N GLN A 224 6.11 14.12 -11.56
CA GLN A 224 6.67 13.63 -10.29
C GLN A 224 5.69 13.70 -9.12
N ARG A 225 4.88 14.77 -9.03
CA ARG A 225 3.86 14.91 -7.97
C ARG A 225 2.75 13.88 -8.12
N VAL A 226 2.25 13.66 -9.33
CA VAL A 226 1.22 12.64 -9.58
C VAL A 226 1.77 11.24 -9.30
N ASN A 227 2.98 10.92 -9.77
CA ASN A 227 3.67 9.67 -9.44
C ASN A 227 3.82 9.44 -7.93
N LYS A 228 4.04 10.51 -7.15
CA LYS A 228 4.08 10.40 -5.69
C LYS A 228 2.70 10.07 -5.09
N VAL A 229 1.63 10.62 -5.65
CA VAL A 229 0.25 10.30 -5.25
C VAL A 229 -0.06 8.84 -5.55
N VAL A 230 0.25 8.37 -6.76
CA VAL A 230 0.07 6.96 -7.18
C VAL A 230 0.79 6.02 -6.22
N LYS A 231 2.07 6.23 -5.95
CA LYS A 231 2.84 5.42 -4.98
C LYS A 231 2.26 5.44 -3.56
N THR A 232 1.62 6.55 -3.17
CA THR A 232 0.96 6.66 -1.87
C THR A 232 -0.32 5.82 -1.84
N LEU A 233 -1.08 5.80 -2.94
CA LEU A 233 -2.26 4.93 -3.07
C LEU A 233 -1.86 3.45 -3.06
N GLU A 234 -0.82 3.05 -3.79
CA GLU A 234 -0.27 1.69 -3.76
C GLU A 234 0.16 1.28 -2.35
N PHE A 235 0.85 2.17 -1.63
CA PHE A 235 1.25 1.92 -0.24
C PHE A 235 0.05 1.72 0.70
N ILE A 236 -0.99 2.54 0.56
CA ILE A 236 -2.24 2.39 1.34
C ILE A 236 -2.90 1.05 0.99
N GLU A 237 -2.94 0.69 -0.29
CA GLU A 237 -3.50 -0.58 -0.75
C GLU A 237 -2.78 -1.78 -0.12
N ASP A 238 -1.45 -1.80 -0.14
CA ASP A 238 -0.65 -2.86 0.47
C ASP A 238 -0.84 -2.93 1.98
N ARG A 239 -0.99 -1.78 2.64
CA ARG A 239 -1.26 -1.76 4.08
C ARG A 239 -2.64 -2.34 4.40
N ILE A 240 -3.66 -1.99 3.62
CA ILE A 240 -5.01 -2.56 3.77
C ILE A 240 -4.98 -4.06 3.49
N ARG A 241 -4.28 -4.51 2.44
CA ARG A 241 -4.09 -5.92 2.11
C ARG A 241 -3.53 -6.69 3.31
N THR A 242 -2.48 -6.15 3.95
CA THR A 242 -1.87 -6.73 5.14
C THR A 242 -2.88 -6.84 6.30
N ILE A 243 -3.68 -5.80 6.55
CA ILE A 243 -4.69 -5.82 7.64
C ILE A 243 -5.77 -6.88 7.37
N VAL A 244 -6.20 -6.99 6.13
CA VAL A 244 -7.18 -8.00 5.69
C VAL A 244 -6.60 -9.42 5.83
N GLU A 245 -5.33 -9.61 5.50
CA GLU A 245 -4.61 -10.88 5.69
C GLU A 245 -4.48 -11.25 7.18
N ASP A 246 -4.14 -10.29 8.05
CA ASP A 246 -3.99 -10.49 9.49
C ASP A 246 -5.30 -10.95 10.16
N TRP A 247 -6.46 -10.48 9.69
CA TRP A 247 -7.77 -10.92 10.19
C TRP A 247 -8.25 -12.23 9.56
N GLY A 248 -7.70 -12.61 8.41
CA GLY A 248 -8.18 -13.74 7.61
C GLY A 248 -9.40 -13.39 6.77
N ARG A 249 -9.51 -14.04 5.62
CA ARG A 249 -10.57 -13.76 4.63
C ARG A 249 -11.95 -14.13 5.16
N GLU A 250 -11.99 -15.13 6.04
CA GLU A 250 -13.17 -15.64 6.71
C GLU A 250 -13.81 -14.59 7.60
N ALA A 251 -13.01 -13.69 8.16
CA ALA A 251 -13.51 -12.63 9.01
C ALA A 251 -14.49 -11.74 8.24
N PHE A 252 -14.37 -11.57 6.93
CA PHE A 252 -15.17 -10.63 6.15
C PHE A 252 -16.37 -11.25 5.42
N LEU A 253 -16.56 -12.58 5.50
CA LEU A 253 -17.63 -13.29 4.78
C LEU A 253 -19.05 -12.84 5.15
N ASP A 254 -19.21 -12.27 6.35
CA ASP A 254 -20.47 -11.78 6.89
C ASP A 254 -20.80 -10.34 6.46
N LEU A 255 -19.87 -9.65 5.80
CA LEU A 255 -20.06 -8.30 5.33
C LEU A 255 -20.64 -8.29 3.91
N PRO A 256 -21.58 -7.36 3.62
CA PRO A 256 -22.08 -7.19 2.26
C PRO A 256 -20.93 -6.74 1.36
N LEU A 257 -20.94 -7.25 0.12
CA LEU A 257 -20.14 -6.66 -0.94
C LEU A 257 -20.63 -5.22 -1.15
N PRO A 258 -19.74 -4.23 -1.25
CA PRO A 258 -20.13 -2.88 -1.63
C PRO A 258 -20.84 -2.93 -2.99
N ASP A 259 -21.96 -2.22 -3.13
CA ASP A 259 -22.67 -2.11 -4.41
C ASP A 259 -21.71 -1.63 -5.51
N GLU A 260 -21.77 -2.24 -6.70
CA GLU A 260 -20.89 -1.89 -7.81
C GLU A 260 -21.12 -0.44 -8.29
N ASP A 261 -22.29 0.14 -8.07
CA ASP A 261 -22.73 1.33 -8.77
C ASP A 261 -23.04 2.50 -7.83
N VAL A 262 -22.04 3.36 -7.59
CA VAL A 262 -22.27 4.78 -7.25
C VAL A 262 -21.32 5.71 -8.01
N ALA A 263 -20.47 5.19 -8.90
CA ALA A 263 -19.51 5.99 -9.66
C ALA A 263 -19.76 5.98 -11.18
N ASP A 264 -20.42 4.95 -11.71
CA ASP A 264 -20.74 4.87 -13.14
C ASP A 264 -22.19 5.33 -13.37
N ASP A 265 -22.48 6.61 -13.15
CA ASP A 265 -23.59 7.21 -13.90
C ASP A 265 -23.12 7.22 -15.37
N PRO A 266 -23.78 6.51 -16.31
CA PRO A 266 -23.41 6.57 -17.72
C PRO A 266 -23.44 8.02 -18.27
N ALA A 267 -24.12 8.95 -17.59
CA ALA A 267 -24.02 10.38 -17.89
C ALA A 267 -22.65 11.00 -17.51
N ASP A 268 -21.93 10.48 -16.52
CA ASP A 268 -20.59 10.95 -16.11
C ASP A 268 -19.47 10.33 -16.97
N GLU A 269 -19.59 9.05 -17.37
CA GLU A 269 -18.73 8.46 -18.41
C GLU A 269 -18.84 9.22 -19.75
N SER A 270 -20.05 9.70 -20.09
CA SER A 270 -20.25 10.53 -21.29
C SER A 270 -19.52 11.88 -21.24
N LYS A 271 -19.15 12.37 -20.04
CA LYS A 271 -18.30 13.56 -19.88
C LYS A 271 -16.81 13.25 -19.98
N LEU A 272 -16.41 12.01 -19.68
CA LEU A 272 -15.05 11.50 -19.83
C LEU A 272 -14.70 11.11 -21.27
N LEU A 273 -15.62 11.28 -22.23
CA LEU A 273 -15.43 11.02 -23.66
C LEU A 273 -14.24 11.78 -24.31
N ASN A 274 -13.56 12.67 -23.60
CA ASN A 274 -12.38 13.39 -24.06
C ASN A 274 -11.14 13.22 -23.15
N GLY A 275 -11.14 12.21 -22.27
CA GLY A 275 -9.98 11.86 -21.46
C GLY A 275 -9.00 10.93 -22.17
N PRO A 276 -7.72 10.90 -21.75
CA PRO A 276 -6.78 9.90 -22.26
C PRO A 276 -7.29 8.48 -21.96
N GLN A 277 -7.35 7.65 -22.99
CA GLN A 277 -7.86 6.29 -22.86
C GLN A 277 -6.79 5.37 -22.29
N LEU A 278 -7.20 4.52 -21.34
CA LEU A 278 -6.37 3.42 -20.85
C LEU A 278 -5.96 2.52 -22.03
N ALA A 279 -4.69 2.11 -22.04
CA ALA A 279 -4.17 1.22 -23.08
C ALA A 279 -5.04 -0.04 -23.22
N ASN A 280 -5.46 -0.35 -24.45
CA ASN A 280 -6.35 -1.46 -24.82
C ASN A 280 -7.84 -1.33 -24.42
N LYS A 281 -8.31 -0.15 -23.98
CA LYS A 281 -9.74 0.14 -23.79
C LYS A 281 -10.34 1.09 -24.82
N GLY A 282 -9.53 1.55 -25.78
CA GLY A 282 -10.00 2.37 -26.89
C GLY A 282 -10.62 1.57 -28.02
N LEU A 283 -11.64 2.14 -28.66
CA LEU A 283 -12.12 1.66 -29.96
C LEU A 283 -10.95 1.76 -30.95
N SER A 284 -10.62 0.65 -31.60
CA SER A 284 -9.59 0.69 -32.64
C SER A 284 -10.12 1.45 -33.86
N GLN A 285 -9.22 2.00 -34.67
CA GLN A 285 -9.62 2.67 -35.91
C GLN A 285 -10.42 1.74 -36.83
N ASP A 286 -10.11 0.43 -36.80
CA ASP A 286 -10.86 -0.60 -37.52
C ASP A 286 -12.31 -0.75 -36.99
N ASP A 287 -12.52 -0.60 -35.68
CA ASP A 287 -13.87 -0.62 -35.08
C ASP A 287 -14.67 0.63 -35.42
N ILE A 288 -14.01 1.79 -35.51
CA ILE A 288 -14.62 3.06 -35.91
C ILE A 288 -15.04 3.00 -37.39
N ASP A 289 -14.16 2.49 -38.25
CA ASP A 289 -14.44 2.34 -39.67
C ASP A 289 -15.59 1.36 -39.93
N ALA A 290 -15.75 0.32 -39.10
CA ALA A 290 -16.89 -0.61 -39.16
C ALA A 290 -18.23 0.01 -38.73
N LEU A 291 -18.22 1.11 -37.97
CA LEU A 291 -19.41 1.83 -37.50
C LEU A 291 -19.89 2.90 -38.49
N PHE A 292 -19.00 3.43 -39.33
CA PHE A 292 -19.28 4.57 -40.23
C PHE A 292 -19.03 4.30 -41.73
N GLY A 293 -18.49 3.14 -42.09
CA GLY A 293 -18.27 2.68 -43.47
C GLY A 293 -19.30 1.65 -43.95
#